data_AF-A0A813KSW9-F1
#
_entry.id   AF-A0A813KSW9-F1
#
_cell.length_a   1.000
_cell.length_b   1.000
_cell.length_c   1.000
_cell.angle_alpha   90.00
_cell.angle_beta   90.00
_cell.angle_gamma   90.00
#
_symmetry.space_group_name_H-M   'P 1'
#
loop_
_entity.id
_entity.type
_entity.pdbx_description
1 polymer ?
#
loop_
_entity_poly.entity_id
_entity_poly.type
_entity_poly.pdbx_seq_one_letter_code
_entity_poly.pdbx_strand_id
1 'polypeptide(L)'
;MLSKGQLLTWQSLLRIAIFLVAGPLVAAAGSCDHSAQDDPLCRASSVREERSLVQVFRKKDKINVTLNTDEGLGELFRTSPFLMSHDSATGFMGVDDLRDISAQAQFTGFTQQLDCGVHAIDIRTVVNQVDIFDHLSTIQFFHGSIVEHGLFVGWVSDQTVKSSMPEITAWARTHPDELVVLVLSHCYKRRNFLPFWEGMSCTDDSMVLAFADQGIKAQMDCNTLNSWTLYQAKAYATMDGGGGKVLLIPGEGYCVDAGFDSSVTEAELVQPYLEKRKGQAASMGRPYQTQALIQQNSIAVPVLAHLNEQVSTWSQQYPQGLFQGVNFLEVNMACSYGTSISENIGAKVSDDDRQKCKQHCKVAWEKHGACRSTACILWKMSILVWYGMEDLAFWSMAGILRHAP
;
A
#
# COMPACT_ATOMS: atom_id res chain seq x y z
N MET A 1 45.39 -19.91 32.45
CA MET A 1 44.33 -20.90 32.12
C MET A 1 43.24 -20.78 33.16
N LEU A 2 42.12 -20.17 32.79
CA LEU A 2 40.90 -20.06 33.60
C LEU A 2 39.74 -20.70 32.81
N SER A 3 38.87 -21.41 33.51
CA SER A 3 37.91 -22.37 32.94
C SER A 3 36.71 -21.69 32.27
N LYS A 4 36.18 -22.35 31.23
CA LYS A 4 35.05 -21.93 30.36
C LYS A 4 33.67 -21.86 31.06
N GLY A 5 33.61 -21.69 32.38
CA GLY A 5 32.38 -21.84 33.17
C GLY A 5 31.75 -20.57 33.74
N GLN A 6 32.29 -19.37 33.48
CA GLN A 6 31.82 -18.13 34.15
C GLN A 6 31.43 -16.98 33.21
N LEU A 7 31.22 -17.25 31.91
CA LEU A 7 30.85 -16.21 30.94
C LEU A 7 29.33 -16.03 30.72
N LEU A 8 28.46 -16.70 31.47
CA LEU A 8 27.01 -16.73 31.22
C LEU A 8 26.13 -16.02 32.27
N THR A 9 26.71 -15.24 33.19
CA THR A 9 25.91 -14.51 34.21
C THR A 9 26.01 -12.99 34.13
N TRP A 10 26.74 -12.42 33.17
CA TRP A 10 26.89 -10.97 33.02
C TRP A 10 26.00 -10.33 31.93
N GLN A 11 25.41 -11.11 31.01
CA GLN A 11 24.50 -10.56 29.99
C GLN A 11 23.05 -10.39 30.48
N SER A 12 22.67 -11.03 31.59
CA SER A 12 21.30 -10.96 32.13
C SER A 12 21.07 -9.84 33.15
N LEU A 13 22.13 -9.18 33.64
CA LEU A 13 22.02 -8.10 34.64
C LEU A 13 22.06 -6.68 34.03
N LEU A 14 22.37 -6.54 32.74
CA LEU A 14 22.38 -5.24 32.06
C LEU A 14 20.99 -4.80 31.54
N ARG A 15 19.94 -5.62 31.73
CA ARG A 15 18.57 -5.34 31.26
C ARG A 15 17.60 -4.83 32.33
N ILE A 16 18.06 -4.59 33.57
CA ILE A 16 17.19 -4.12 34.68
C ILE A 16 17.65 -2.78 35.28
N ALA A 17 18.75 -2.17 34.81
CA ALA A 17 19.31 -0.94 35.39
C ALA A 17 19.25 0.29 34.46
N ILE A 18 18.15 0.49 33.73
CA ILE A 18 17.84 1.77 33.05
C ILE A 18 16.37 2.15 33.33
N PHE A 19 16.02 2.27 34.60
CA PHE A 19 14.86 3.02 35.06
C PHE A 19 15.21 3.45 36.49
N LEU A 20 15.57 4.72 36.67
CA LEU A 20 15.68 5.50 37.92
C LEU A 20 16.87 6.47 37.87
N VAL A 21 16.85 7.48 36.99
CA VAL A 21 17.37 8.83 37.31
C VAL A 21 16.71 9.85 36.37
N ALA A 22 15.70 10.57 36.84
CA ALA A 22 15.38 11.91 36.37
C ALA A 22 14.48 12.61 37.40
N GLY A 23 15.09 13.42 38.26
CA GLY A 23 14.39 14.46 39.02
C GLY A 23 14.14 15.70 38.14
N PRO A 24 13.25 16.62 38.55
CA PRO A 24 12.75 17.69 37.70
C PRO A 24 13.73 18.87 37.67
N LEU A 25 14.16 19.25 36.48
CA LEU A 25 14.73 20.57 36.21
C LEU A 25 13.65 21.44 35.59
N VAL A 26 13.08 22.30 36.43
CA VAL A 26 12.23 23.42 36.04
C VAL A 26 13.10 24.43 35.31
N ALA A 27 12.83 24.63 34.03
CA ALA A 27 13.29 25.80 33.30
C ALA A 27 12.09 26.39 32.56
N ALA A 28 11.69 27.58 33.01
CA ALA A 28 10.64 28.38 32.42
C ALA A 28 11.06 28.82 31.00
N ALA A 29 10.23 28.53 30.01
CA ALA A 29 10.27 29.18 28.71
C ALA A 29 8.86 29.72 28.44
N GLY A 30 8.81 31.04 28.23
CA GLY A 30 7.60 31.84 28.23
C GLY A 30 6.62 31.50 27.12
N SER A 31 5.34 31.57 27.49
CA SER A 31 4.19 31.61 26.60
C SER A 31 4.17 32.93 25.81
N CYS A 32 4.09 32.85 24.48
CA CYS A 32 3.50 33.93 23.70
C CYS A 32 1.99 33.66 23.65
N ASP A 33 1.28 34.34 24.54
CA ASP A 33 -0.17 34.25 24.63
C ASP A 33 -0.84 35.20 23.62
N HIS A 34 -1.99 34.79 23.12
CA HIS A 34 -2.80 35.53 22.15
C HIS A 34 -3.43 36.77 22.80
N SER A 35 -2.91 37.96 22.53
CA SER A 35 -3.75 39.15 22.31
C SER A 35 -2.92 40.36 21.84
N ALA A 36 -3.54 41.15 20.97
CA ALA A 36 -3.17 42.50 20.57
C ALA A 36 -1.93 42.68 19.64
N GLN A 37 -2.29 43.03 18.41
CA GLN A 37 -1.64 43.93 17.45
C GLN A 37 -0.35 44.68 17.88
N ASP A 38 0.58 44.69 16.92
CA ASP A 38 1.70 45.64 16.74
C ASP A 38 2.97 45.44 17.59
N ASP A 39 3.82 44.49 17.17
CA ASP A 39 5.26 44.50 17.51
C ASP A 39 6.14 44.52 16.23
N PRO A 40 6.96 45.56 15.97
CA PRO A 40 7.75 45.70 14.75
C PRO A 40 9.06 44.88 14.71
N LEU A 41 9.40 44.08 15.71
CA LEU A 41 10.71 43.41 15.81
C LEU A 41 10.81 41.98 15.25
N CYS A 42 9.75 41.44 14.63
CA CYS A 42 9.76 40.11 13.98
C CYS A 42 9.97 40.12 12.45
N ARG A 43 10.38 41.24 11.83
CA ARG A 43 10.63 41.31 10.38
C ARG A 43 12.10 41.59 10.06
N ALA A 44 12.87 40.54 9.79
CA ALA A 44 13.98 40.57 8.82
C ALA A 44 14.61 39.18 8.68
N SER A 45 14.32 38.47 7.58
CA SER A 45 15.34 37.81 6.74
C SER A 45 14.72 36.92 5.66
N SER A 46 15.34 36.95 4.47
CA SER A 46 15.10 36.09 3.29
C SER A 46 14.00 36.51 2.31
N VAL A 47 14.32 37.57 1.55
CA VAL A 47 13.97 37.64 0.13
C VAL A 47 14.92 36.68 -0.61
N ARG A 48 14.40 35.55 -1.09
CA ARG A 48 15.11 34.66 -2.01
C ARG A 48 14.21 34.44 -3.24
N GLU A 49 14.78 34.70 -4.41
CA GLU A 49 14.16 34.65 -5.74
C GLU A 49 13.27 33.40 -5.93
N GLU A 50 11.95 33.63 -6.05
CA GLU A 50 11.05 32.73 -6.75
C GLU A 50 11.35 32.80 -8.25
N ARG A 51 12.10 31.82 -8.77
CA ARG A 51 12.11 31.55 -10.20
C ARG A 51 10.89 30.70 -10.54
N SER A 52 9.87 31.35 -11.08
CA SER A 52 8.69 30.71 -11.68
C SER A 52 9.10 29.82 -12.86
N LEU A 53 9.01 28.51 -12.70
CA LEU A 53 8.96 27.56 -13.82
C LEU A 53 7.49 27.41 -14.26
N VAL A 54 6.99 28.42 -14.96
CA VAL A 54 5.71 28.36 -15.68
C VAL A 54 5.88 29.03 -17.02
N GLN A 55 6.12 28.24 -18.08
CA GLN A 55 5.94 28.50 -19.52
C GLN A 55 6.75 27.42 -20.27
N VAL A 56 6.32 26.69 -21.30
CA VAL A 56 5.37 26.92 -22.40
C VAL A 56 4.98 25.55 -22.97
N PHE A 57 3.69 25.27 -23.22
CA PHE A 57 3.22 24.60 -24.46
C PHE A 57 1.69 24.80 -24.55
N ARG A 58 1.28 25.88 -25.23
CA ARG A 58 -0.08 26.01 -25.80
C ARG A 58 0.07 26.21 -27.30
N LYS A 59 0.09 25.09 -28.03
CA LYS A 59 -0.28 25.08 -29.45
C LYS A 59 -1.70 24.53 -29.51
N LYS A 60 -2.65 25.39 -29.88
CA LYS A 60 -4.06 25.01 -30.14
C LYS A 60 -4.11 24.27 -31.48
N ASP A 61 -3.71 23.01 -31.51
CA ASP A 61 -4.10 22.13 -32.59
C ASP A 61 -5.48 21.58 -32.23
N LYS A 62 -6.49 21.91 -33.04
CA LYS A 62 -7.84 21.33 -32.94
C LYS A 62 -7.74 19.87 -33.37
N ILE A 63 -7.43 18.99 -32.42
CA ILE A 63 -7.54 17.56 -32.62
C ILE A 63 -9.02 17.22 -32.50
N ASN A 64 -9.65 16.91 -33.63
CA ASN A 64 -10.95 16.24 -33.64
C ASN A 64 -10.72 14.79 -33.19
N VAL A 65 -10.71 14.56 -31.88
CA VAL A 65 -10.73 13.22 -31.31
C VAL A 65 -12.17 12.73 -31.40
N THR A 66 -12.42 11.78 -32.29
CA THR A 66 -13.65 10.98 -32.26
C THR A 66 -13.56 10.10 -31.01
N LEU A 67 -14.21 10.51 -29.93
CA LEU A 67 -14.23 9.75 -28.68
C LEU A 67 -15.17 8.56 -28.86
N ASN A 68 -14.64 7.34 -28.78
CA ASN A 68 -15.45 6.15 -28.52
C ASN A 68 -16.06 6.31 -27.11
N THR A 69 -17.39 6.28 -27.02
CA THR A 69 -18.17 6.73 -25.86
C THR A 69 -18.24 5.73 -24.70
N ASP A 70 -17.60 4.56 -24.78
CA ASP A 70 -18.10 3.41 -24.03
C ASP A 70 -17.21 2.93 -22.85
N GLU A 71 -15.99 3.44 -22.66
CA GLU A 71 -15.17 3.08 -21.48
C GLU A 71 -14.83 4.31 -20.61
N GLY A 72 -15.43 4.40 -19.42
CA GLY A 72 -14.93 5.23 -18.31
C GLY A 72 -15.04 6.76 -18.42
N LEU A 73 -15.72 7.30 -19.44
CA LEU A 73 -15.91 8.76 -19.58
C LEU A 73 -16.87 9.36 -18.54
N GLY A 74 -17.76 8.55 -17.96
CA GLY A 74 -18.74 8.99 -16.96
C GLY A 74 -18.45 8.55 -15.53
N GLU A 75 -17.57 7.56 -15.32
CA GLU A 75 -17.31 7.00 -13.99
C GLU A 75 -16.27 7.84 -13.26
N LEU A 76 -16.56 8.22 -12.01
CA LEU A 76 -15.63 8.98 -11.17
C LEU A 76 -14.51 8.09 -10.66
N PHE A 77 -13.27 8.59 -10.70
CA PHE A 77 -12.09 7.91 -10.16
C PHE A 77 -12.32 7.46 -8.72
N ARG A 78 -12.90 8.34 -7.89
CA ARG A 78 -13.20 8.09 -6.47
C ARG A 78 -14.23 6.99 -6.20
N THR A 79 -14.91 6.48 -7.23
CA THR A 79 -15.87 5.37 -7.11
C THR A 79 -15.46 4.16 -7.95
N SER A 80 -14.37 4.26 -8.72
CA SER A 80 -13.86 3.15 -9.51
C SER A 80 -13.11 2.17 -8.62
N PRO A 81 -13.44 0.87 -8.64
CA PRO A 81 -12.85 -0.07 -7.73
C PRO A 81 -11.42 -0.47 -8.14
N PHE A 82 -10.52 -0.51 -7.16
CA PHE A 82 -9.17 -1.03 -7.27
C PHE A 82 -8.92 -2.02 -6.13
N LEU A 83 -8.30 -3.15 -6.46
CA LEU A 83 -7.72 -4.02 -5.45
C LEU A 83 -6.46 -3.34 -4.93
N MET A 84 -6.40 -3.16 -3.61
CA MET A 84 -5.27 -2.59 -2.89
C MET A 84 -4.57 -3.65 -2.05
N SER A 85 -3.25 -3.66 -2.04
CA SER A 85 -2.49 -4.44 -1.06
C SER A 85 -2.18 -3.59 0.18
N HIS A 86 -2.47 -4.12 1.35
CA HIS A 86 -2.14 -3.48 2.64
C HIS A 86 -0.65 -3.60 2.93
N ASP A 87 -0.05 -2.51 3.44
CA ASP A 87 1.36 -2.44 3.82
C ASP A 87 2.28 -3.06 2.74
N SER A 88 2.06 -2.65 1.49
CA SER A 88 2.50 -3.38 0.29
C SER A 88 4.00 -3.68 0.27
N ALA A 89 4.81 -2.77 0.79
CA ALA A 89 6.26 -2.87 0.79
C ALA A 89 6.80 -3.98 1.70
N THR A 90 5.99 -4.52 2.61
CA THR A 90 6.37 -5.63 3.49
C THR A 90 6.69 -6.92 2.72
N GLY A 91 6.32 -6.99 1.44
CA GLY A 91 6.76 -8.03 0.52
C GLY A 91 8.27 -8.03 0.20
N PHE A 92 8.99 -6.96 0.54
CA PHE A 92 10.46 -6.93 0.48
C PHE A 92 11.13 -7.57 1.68
N MET A 93 10.36 -7.94 2.71
CA MET A 93 10.92 -8.53 3.92
C MET A 93 11.59 -9.88 3.62
N GLY A 94 12.79 -10.06 4.13
CA GLY A 94 13.53 -11.32 4.01
C GLY A 94 12.87 -12.45 4.79
N VAL A 95 13.09 -13.70 4.37
CA VAL A 95 12.55 -14.89 5.05
C VAL A 95 13.14 -15.14 6.44
N ASP A 96 14.33 -14.57 6.68
CA ASP A 96 15.02 -14.66 7.96
C ASP A 96 14.79 -13.41 8.82
N ASP A 97 13.92 -12.49 8.40
CA ASP A 97 13.58 -11.31 9.18
C ASP A 97 12.65 -11.69 10.33
N LEU A 98 13.16 -11.64 11.56
CA LEU A 98 12.41 -12.00 12.78
C LEU A 98 11.22 -11.08 13.06
N ARG A 99 11.06 -9.97 12.31
CA ARG A 99 9.94 -9.03 12.43
C ARG A 99 8.75 -9.45 11.58
N ASP A 100 8.87 -10.51 10.78
CA ASP A 100 7.82 -11.04 9.89
C ASP A 100 6.46 -11.20 10.57
N ILE A 101 6.44 -11.80 11.75
CA ILE A 101 5.21 -12.01 12.54
C ILE A 101 4.49 -10.68 12.82
N SER A 102 5.24 -9.59 13.04
CA SER A 102 4.70 -8.32 13.50
C SER A 102 4.51 -7.24 12.44
N ALA A 103 5.00 -7.50 11.22
CA ALA A 103 5.03 -6.51 10.17
C ALA A 103 4.71 -7.05 8.78
N GLN A 104 4.84 -8.34 8.50
CA GLN A 104 4.67 -8.84 7.15
C GLN A 104 3.19 -8.98 6.77
N ALA A 105 2.71 -8.16 5.83
CA ALA A 105 1.36 -8.25 5.25
C ALA A 105 1.36 -8.86 3.83
N GLN A 106 2.48 -8.71 3.10
CA GLN A 106 2.70 -9.25 1.75
C GLN A 106 3.94 -10.13 1.69
N PHE A 107 3.96 -11.06 0.72
CA PHE A 107 5.08 -12.01 0.53
C PHE A 107 5.82 -11.83 -0.81
N THR A 108 5.42 -10.85 -1.60
CA THR A 108 5.98 -10.58 -2.93
C THR A 108 6.18 -9.08 -3.12
N GLY A 109 7.15 -8.67 -3.94
CA GLY A 109 7.41 -7.25 -4.23
C GLY A 109 6.31 -6.59 -5.07
N PHE A 110 6.47 -5.30 -5.39
CA PHE A 110 5.39 -4.52 -6.02
C PHE A 110 4.98 -5.08 -7.38
N THR A 111 5.93 -5.38 -8.27
CA THR A 111 5.63 -5.94 -9.60
C THR A 111 4.85 -7.24 -9.52
N GLN A 112 5.21 -8.12 -8.59
CA GLN A 112 4.51 -9.39 -8.42
C GLN A 112 3.10 -9.20 -7.85
N GLN A 113 2.87 -8.16 -7.04
CA GLN A 113 1.52 -7.79 -6.60
C GLN A 113 0.69 -7.25 -7.76
N LEU A 114 1.28 -6.44 -8.64
CA LEU A 114 0.65 -5.95 -9.88
C LEU A 114 0.25 -7.11 -10.81
N ASP A 115 1.13 -8.10 -11.01
CA ASP A 115 0.82 -9.32 -11.75
C ASP A 115 -0.36 -10.09 -11.11
N CYS A 116 -0.57 -9.94 -9.80
CA CYS A 116 -1.72 -10.50 -9.08
C CYS A 116 -2.98 -9.63 -9.13
N GLY A 117 -3.03 -8.61 -10.00
CA GLY A 117 -4.20 -7.74 -10.19
C GLY A 117 -4.34 -6.63 -9.15
N VAL A 118 -3.32 -6.39 -8.33
CA VAL A 118 -3.31 -5.26 -7.37
C VAL A 118 -2.96 -3.98 -8.11
N HIS A 119 -3.96 -3.14 -8.37
CA HIS A 119 -3.78 -1.87 -9.10
C HIS A 119 -3.72 -0.65 -8.17
N ALA A 120 -3.83 -0.85 -6.86
CA ALA A 120 -3.55 0.17 -5.85
C ALA A 120 -2.54 -0.35 -4.80
N ILE A 121 -1.58 0.47 -4.40
CA ILE A 121 -0.48 0.07 -3.51
C ILE A 121 -0.47 1.01 -2.30
N ASP A 122 -0.69 0.49 -1.08
CA ASP A 122 -0.53 1.25 0.17
C ASP A 122 0.98 1.43 0.43
N ILE A 123 1.44 2.67 0.27
CA ILE A 123 2.83 3.05 0.43
C ILE A 123 2.96 3.85 1.72
N ARG A 124 3.74 3.32 2.65
CA ARG A 124 4.12 3.99 3.90
C ARG A 124 5.62 4.25 3.91
N THR A 125 6.01 5.50 4.16
CA THR A 125 7.41 5.93 4.03
C THR A 125 7.98 6.56 5.29
N VAL A 126 9.28 6.32 5.50
CA VAL A 126 10.10 6.99 6.49
C VAL A 126 11.26 7.70 5.81
N VAL A 127 11.59 8.90 6.29
CA VAL A 127 12.80 9.63 5.89
C VAL A 127 13.87 9.43 6.96
N ASN A 128 14.90 8.67 6.61
CA ASN A 128 16.03 8.42 7.51
C ASN A 128 17.07 9.53 7.34
N GLN A 129 16.96 10.60 8.13
CA GLN A 129 17.76 11.84 8.04
C GLN A 129 19.28 11.69 8.33
N VAL A 130 19.84 10.48 8.33
CA VAL A 130 21.26 10.28 8.60
C VAL A 130 22.13 10.83 7.45
N ASP A 131 21.59 11.00 6.25
CA ASP A 131 22.28 11.66 5.14
C ASP A 131 21.66 13.04 4.83
N ILE A 132 22.35 14.10 5.28
CA ILE A 132 21.95 15.50 5.05
C ILE A 132 22.19 15.96 3.61
N PHE A 133 22.83 15.15 2.76
CA PHE A 133 23.23 15.56 1.41
C PHE A 133 22.48 14.84 0.29
N ASP A 134 21.80 13.71 0.56
CA ASP A 134 20.97 13.00 -0.41
C ASP A 134 19.61 12.61 0.17
N HIS A 135 18.74 13.60 0.37
CA HIS A 135 17.42 13.39 0.97
C HIS A 135 16.54 12.38 0.21
N LEU A 136 16.79 12.16 -1.08
CA LEU A 136 15.98 11.30 -1.94
C LEU A 136 16.33 9.81 -1.84
N SER A 137 17.59 9.46 -1.56
CA SER A 137 17.98 8.06 -1.31
C SER A 137 17.62 7.58 0.10
N THR A 138 17.12 8.47 0.96
CA THR A 138 16.77 8.15 2.35
C THR A 138 15.31 7.79 2.58
N ILE A 139 14.46 7.87 1.54
CA ILE A 139 13.04 7.54 1.68
C ILE A 139 12.86 6.03 1.54
N GLN A 140 12.73 5.38 2.69
CA GLN A 140 12.55 3.94 2.83
C GLN A 140 11.07 3.63 3.09
N PHE A 141 10.67 2.40 2.81
CA PHE A 141 9.37 1.91 3.22
C PHE A 141 9.40 1.43 4.67
N PHE A 142 8.26 1.43 5.35
CA PHE A 142 8.19 0.91 6.71
C PHE A 142 6.83 0.28 7.01
N HIS A 143 6.79 -0.46 8.11
CA HIS A 143 5.57 -0.92 8.78
C HIS A 143 5.59 -0.42 10.23
N GLY A 144 4.46 0.07 10.70
CA GLY A 144 4.33 0.59 12.06
C GLY A 144 3.01 0.20 12.71
N SER A 145 2.95 0.42 14.02
CA SER A 145 1.74 0.28 14.80
C SER A 145 1.58 1.51 15.69
N ILE A 146 0.34 1.96 15.85
CA ILE A 146 0.02 3.03 16.80
C ILE A 146 0.06 2.40 18.20
N VAL A 147 0.89 2.96 19.07
CA VAL A 147 0.97 2.63 20.50
C VAL A 147 0.43 3.80 21.32
N GLU A 148 0.11 3.56 22.60
CA GLU A 148 -0.50 4.56 23.50
C GLU A 148 0.25 5.91 23.57
N HIS A 149 1.54 5.93 23.20
CA HIS A 149 2.40 7.11 23.26
C HIS A 149 2.97 7.55 21.90
N GLY A 150 2.39 7.11 20.78
CA GLY A 150 2.78 7.55 19.44
C GLY A 150 2.89 6.41 18.43
N LEU A 151 3.71 6.58 17.40
CA LEU A 151 3.97 5.52 16.44
C LEU A 151 5.20 4.69 16.86
N PHE A 152 5.02 3.37 16.86
CA PHE A 152 6.12 2.42 16.82
C PHE A 152 6.39 1.98 15.38
N VAL A 153 7.51 2.40 14.79
CA VAL A 153 7.99 1.84 13.52
C VAL A 153 8.62 0.48 13.82
N GLY A 154 7.90 -0.59 13.51
CA GLY A 154 8.31 -1.96 13.80
C GLY A 154 9.30 -2.53 12.80
N TRP A 155 9.24 -2.06 11.56
CA TRP A 155 10.12 -2.51 10.48
C TRP A 155 10.37 -1.39 9.48
N VAL A 156 11.60 -1.29 8.98
CA VAL A 156 12.01 -0.39 7.89
C VAL A 156 12.69 -1.24 6.83
N SER A 157 12.28 -1.06 5.57
CA SER A 157 12.82 -1.78 4.42
C SER A 157 14.22 -1.30 4.06
N ASP A 158 15.08 -2.21 3.61
CA ASP A 158 16.33 -1.84 2.93
C ASP A 158 16.07 -1.27 1.52
N GLN A 159 14.84 -1.43 1.00
CA GLN A 159 14.41 -0.82 -0.24
C GLN A 159 13.98 0.64 -0.05
N THR A 160 14.21 1.44 -1.09
CA THR A 160 13.90 2.87 -1.14
C THR A 160 12.92 3.17 -2.26
N VAL A 161 12.28 4.34 -2.21
CA VAL A 161 11.49 4.85 -3.35
C VAL A 161 12.32 4.85 -4.63
N LYS A 162 13.58 5.31 -4.56
CA LYS A 162 14.51 5.35 -5.70
C LYS A 162 14.86 3.98 -6.28
N SER A 163 15.01 2.95 -5.44
CA SER A 163 15.38 1.61 -5.91
C SER A 163 14.18 0.80 -6.39
N SER A 164 12.99 1.03 -5.82
CA SER A 164 11.80 0.22 -6.12
C SER A 164 10.91 0.83 -7.18
N MET A 165 10.62 2.13 -7.19
CA MET A 165 9.66 2.70 -8.15
C MET A 165 10.00 2.46 -9.65
N PRO A 166 11.27 2.35 -10.09
CA PRO A 166 11.57 1.93 -11.45
C PRO A 166 10.89 0.64 -11.89
N GLU A 167 10.67 -0.32 -10.99
CA GLU A 167 10.00 -1.59 -11.32
C GLU A 167 8.52 -1.40 -11.64
N ILE A 168 7.81 -0.57 -10.87
CA ILE A 168 6.40 -0.22 -11.10
C ILE A 168 6.25 0.53 -12.42
N THR A 169 7.13 1.51 -12.68
CA THR A 169 7.05 2.27 -13.94
C THR A 169 7.39 1.40 -15.16
N ALA A 170 8.30 0.43 -15.01
CA ALA A 170 8.57 -0.55 -16.06
C ALA A 170 7.34 -1.43 -16.32
N TRP A 171 6.70 -1.96 -15.27
CA TRP A 171 5.48 -2.75 -15.38
C TRP A 171 4.33 -1.96 -16.02
N ALA A 172 4.12 -0.71 -15.59
CA ALA A 172 3.06 0.14 -16.14
C ALA A 172 3.29 0.41 -17.65
N ARG A 173 4.53 0.53 -18.11
CA ARG A 173 4.82 0.69 -19.55
C ARG A 173 4.46 -0.54 -20.38
N THR A 174 4.51 -1.74 -19.80
CA THR A 174 4.05 -2.96 -20.50
C THR A 174 2.55 -3.16 -20.40
N HIS A 175 1.87 -2.40 -19.54
CA HIS A 175 0.41 -2.39 -19.35
C HIS A 175 -0.15 -0.99 -19.59
N PRO A 176 -0.02 -0.45 -20.81
CA PRO A 176 -0.30 0.95 -21.05
C PRO A 176 -1.75 1.32 -20.74
N ASP A 177 -2.71 0.40 -20.82
CA ASP A 177 -4.13 0.68 -20.55
C ASP A 177 -4.50 0.65 -19.06
N GLU A 178 -3.64 0.08 -18.23
CA GLU A 178 -3.85 -0.03 -16.79
C GLU A 178 -3.44 1.25 -16.05
N LEU A 179 -4.07 1.50 -14.90
CA LEU A 179 -3.72 2.58 -13.99
C LEU A 179 -3.22 1.97 -12.69
N VAL A 180 -1.99 2.30 -12.30
CA VAL A 180 -1.46 1.99 -10.97
C VAL A 180 -1.62 3.21 -10.08
N VAL A 181 -2.27 3.03 -8.93
CA VAL A 181 -2.44 4.09 -7.92
C VAL A 181 -1.52 3.81 -6.73
N LEU A 182 -0.58 4.70 -6.47
CA LEU A 182 0.22 4.69 -5.26
C LEU A 182 -0.48 5.56 -4.22
N VAL A 183 -0.96 4.93 -3.16
CA VAL A 183 -1.68 5.60 -2.07
C VAL A 183 -0.69 5.84 -0.95
N LEU A 184 -0.20 7.07 -0.85
CA LEU A 184 0.86 7.44 0.08
C LEU A 184 0.25 7.84 1.43
N SER A 185 0.41 6.97 2.42
CA SER A 185 -0.13 7.15 3.76
C SER A 185 0.99 7.09 4.81
N HIS A 186 0.68 7.52 6.04
CA HIS A 186 1.55 7.33 7.20
C HIS A 186 3.02 7.75 6.97
N CYS A 187 3.30 9.01 6.69
CA CYS A 187 4.68 9.45 6.43
C CYS A 187 5.38 9.89 7.72
N TYR A 188 6.62 9.45 7.92
CA TYR A 188 7.41 9.78 9.11
C TYR A 188 8.82 10.23 8.76
N LYS A 189 9.46 10.94 9.69
CA LYS A 189 10.88 11.27 9.63
C LYS A 189 11.54 10.94 10.95
N ARG A 190 12.83 10.60 10.91
CA ARG A 190 13.60 10.37 12.13
C ARG A 190 13.81 11.68 12.88
N ARG A 191 13.52 11.70 14.18
CA ARG A 191 13.70 12.86 15.05
C ARG A 191 15.15 12.95 15.52
N ASN A 192 15.99 13.67 14.78
CA ASN A 192 17.42 13.86 15.08
C ASN A 192 18.16 12.51 15.25
N PHE A 193 19.18 12.48 16.12
CA PHE A 193 19.96 11.27 16.42
C PHE A 193 19.20 10.24 17.29
N LEU A 194 18.01 10.56 17.77
CA LEU A 194 17.23 9.68 18.64
C LEU A 194 16.51 8.60 17.83
N PRO A 195 16.18 7.44 18.43
CA PRO A 195 15.45 6.36 17.77
C PRO A 195 13.95 6.62 17.70
N PHE A 196 13.53 7.90 17.68
CA PHE A 196 12.12 8.28 17.64
C PHE A 196 11.73 8.76 16.24
N TRP A 197 10.50 8.45 15.87
CA TRP A 197 9.89 8.87 14.62
C TRP A 197 8.89 9.99 14.89
N GLU A 198 8.85 10.96 14.01
CA GLU A 198 7.91 12.07 14.04
C GLU A 198 7.09 12.02 12.77
N GLY A 199 5.76 12.17 12.90
CA GLY A 199 4.88 12.26 11.73
C GLY A 199 5.26 13.45 10.86
N MET A 200 5.19 13.28 9.54
CA MET A 200 5.34 14.35 8.58
C MET A 200 4.21 14.30 7.56
N SER A 201 3.96 15.40 6.85
CA SER A 201 2.96 15.38 5.79
C SER A 201 3.41 14.45 4.66
N CYS A 202 2.51 13.58 4.21
CA CYS A 202 2.73 12.83 2.96
C CYS A 202 2.66 13.71 1.71
N THR A 203 2.18 14.95 1.84
CA THR A 203 2.19 15.95 0.78
C THR A 203 3.40 16.87 0.86
N ASP A 204 4.39 16.56 1.70
CA ASP A 204 5.64 17.33 1.77
C ASP A 204 6.36 17.28 0.40
N ASP A 205 6.82 18.42 -0.08
CA ASP A 205 7.43 18.54 -1.41
C ASP A 205 8.61 17.56 -1.59
N SER A 206 9.43 17.35 -0.55
CA SER A 206 10.56 16.42 -0.64
C SER A 206 10.12 14.97 -0.82
N MET A 207 9.00 14.59 -0.22
CA MET A 207 8.40 13.26 -0.37
C MET A 207 7.84 13.09 -1.78
N VAL A 208 7.05 14.06 -2.24
CA VAL A 208 6.42 14.01 -3.56
C VAL A 208 7.46 14.04 -4.69
N LEU A 209 8.50 14.87 -4.55
CA LEU A 209 9.60 14.95 -5.51
C LEU A 209 10.33 13.62 -5.68
N ALA A 210 10.50 12.83 -4.61
CA ALA A 210 11.16 11.53 -4.71
C ALA A 210 10.44 10.54 -5.63
N PHE A 211 9.10 10.61 -5.70
CA PHE A 211 8.32 9.82 -6.66
C PHE A 211 8.31 10.48 -8.05
N ALA A 212 8.19 11.81 -8.11
CA ALA A 212 8.21 12.55 -9.37
C ALA A 212 9.51 12.34 -10.17
N ASP A 213 10.65 12.26 -9.48
CA ASP A 213 11.96 11.96 -10.07
C ASP A 213 12.03 10.55 -10.70
N GLN A 214 11.09 9.66 -10.34
CA GLN A 214 10.93 8.33 -10.96
C GLN A 214 9.96 8.36 -12.15
N GLY A 215 9.47 9.54 -12.54
CA GLY A 215 8.51 9.73 -13.63
C GLY A 215 7.04 9.52 -13.23
N ILE A 216 6.76 9.37 -11.92
CA ILE A 216 5.40 9.17 -11.41
C ILE A 216 4.68 10.52 -11.33
N LYS A 217 3.44 10.57 -11.82
CA LYS A 217 2.62 11.78 -11.74
C LYS A 217 1.91 11.82 -10.40
N ALA A 218 1.92 12.99 -9.75
CA ALA A 218 1.42 13.15 -8.39
C ALA A 218 0.31 14.20 -8.34
N GLN A 219 -0.86 13.84 -7.81
CA GLN A 219 -1.97 14.76 -7.59
C GLN A 219 -2.27 14.87 -6.09
N MET A 220 -2.01 16.05 -5.52
CA MET A 220 -2.14 16.30 -4.08
C MET A 220 -3.40 17.10 -3.70
N ASP A 221 -4.11 17.67 -4.68
CA ASP A 221 -5.39 18.36 -4.45
C ASP A 221 -6.56 17.37 -4.46
N CYS A 222 -7.15 17.15 -3.28
CA CYS A 222 -8.27 16.24 -3.12
C CYS A 222 -9.51 16.68 -3.91
N ASN A 223 -9.76 17.99 -4.09
CA ASN A 223 -10.91 18.45 -4.85
C ASN A 223 -10.80 18.03 -6.32
N THR A 224 -9.60 18.16 -6.88
CA THR A 224 -9.29 17.68 -8.22
C THR A 224 -9.53 16.16 -8.31
N LEU A 225 -8.97 15.35 -7.41
CA LEU A 225 -9.17 13.89 -7.38
C LEU A 225 -10.66 13.50 -7.30
N ASN A 226 -11.43 14.21 -6.47
CA ASN A 226 -12.86 13.92 -6.26
C ASN A 226 -13.72 14.24 -7.48
N SER A 227 -13.25 15.18 -8.31
CA SER A 227 -13.93 15.61 -9.53
C SER A 227 -13.56 14.79 -10.77
N TRP A 228 -12.44 14.07 -10.72
CA TRP A 228 -11.94 13.34 -11.87
C TRP A 228 -12.81 12.15 -12.22
N THR A 229 -13.05 11.98 -13.52
CA THR A 229 -13.41 10.69 -14.07
C THR A 229 -12.19 9.76 -14.08
N LEU A 230 -12.41 8.45 -14.12
CA LEU A 230 -11.32 7.48 -14.26
C LEU A 230 -10.48 7.77 -15.52
N TYR A 231 -11.12 8.20 -16.61
CA TYR A 231 -10.43 8.65 -17.82
C TYR A 231 -9.50 9.84 -17.56
N GLN A 232 -9.95 10.86 -16.82
CA GLN A 232 -9.12 12.02 -16.48
C GLN A 232 -7.95 11.64 -15.59
N ALA A 233 -8.16 10.76 -14.61
CA ALA A 233 -7.09 10.22 -13.77
C ALA A 233 -6.05 9.47 -14.62
N LYS A 234 -6.49 8.58 -15.52
CA LYS A 234 -5.62 7.86 -16.47
C LYS A 234 -4.83 8.81 -17.38
N ALA A 235 -5.49 9.84 -17.90
CA ALA A 235 -4.85 10.83 -18.78
C ALA A 235 -3.78 11.63 -18.02
N TYR A 236 -4.07 12.07 -16.79
CA TYR A 236 -3.11 12.78 -15.95
C TYR A 236 -1.93 11.88 -15.56
N ALA A 237 -2.19 10.62 -15.22
CA ALA A 237 -1.21 9.65 -14.76
C ALA A 237 -0.27 9.12 -15.86
N THR A 238 -0.55 9.45 -17.12
CA THR A 238 0.28 9.00 -18.26
C THR A 238 1.70 9.56 -18.13
N MET A 239 2.68 8.65 -18.12
CA MET A 239 4.09 8.98 -18.01
C MET A 239 4.65 9.60 -19.29
N ASP A 240 5.77 10.33 -19.15
CA ASP A 240 6.46 10.94 -20.28
C ASP A 240 6.96 9.87 -21.26
N GLY A 241 6.85 10.16 -22.57
CA GLY A 241 7.12 9.18 -23.64
C GLY A 241 5.93 8.28 -23.99
N GLY A 242 4.83 8.37 -23.25
CA GLY A 242 3.62 7.57 -23.49
C GLY A 242 3.73 6.14 -22.95
N GLY A 243 2.60 5.43 -22.98
CA GLY A 243 2.51 4.04 -22.50
C GLY A 243 1.89 3.95 -21.12
N GLY A 244 2.72 3.84 -20.07
CA GLY A 244 2.25 3.50 -18.73
C GLY A 244 1.63 4.66 -17.94
N LYS A 245 0.79 4.29 -16.97
CA LYS A 245 0.04 5.24 -16.12
C LYS A 245 0.25 4.92 -14.64
N VAL A 246 0.89 5.84 -13.92
CA VAL A 246 1.11 5.72 -12.47
C VAL A 246 0.73 7.03 -11.80
N LEU A 247 -0.18 6.95 -10.84
CA LEU A 247 -0.71 8.09 -10.09
C LEU A 247 -0.36 7.97 -8.62
N LEU A 248 0.38 8.94 -8.07
CA LEU A 248 0.56 9.11 -6.63
C LEU A 248 -0.54 10.02 -6.07
N ILE A 249 -1.22 9.58 -5.02
CA ILE A 249 -2.20 10.39 -4.28
C ILE A 249 -1.91 10.36 -2.77
N PRO A 250 -2.30 11.40 -2.01
CA PRO A 250 -2.35 11.32 -0.55
C PRO A 250 -3.38 10.29 -0.09
N GLY A 251 -2.98 9.41 0.81
CA GLY A 251 -3.80 8.32 1.33
C GLY A 251 -4.67 8.69 2.51
N GLU A 252 -4.76 7.73 3.44
CA GLU A 252 -5.62 7.76 4.62
C GLU A 252 -5.52 9.07 5.41
N GLY A 253 -6.68 9.63 5.77
CA GLY A 253 -6.79 10.83 6.59
C GLY A 253 -6.59 12.14 5.81
N TYR A 254 -6.31 12.07 4.51
CA TYR A 254 -6.15 13.23 3.64
C TYR A 254 -7.14 13.20 2.45
N CYS A 255 -6.74 12.62 1.31
CA CYS A 255 -7.62 12.49 0.15
C CYS A 255 -8.37 11.15 0.11
N VAL A 256 -7.97 10.17 0.92
CA VAL A 256 -8.67 8.89 1.04
C VAL A 256 -9.28 8.77 2.44
N ASP A 257 -10.58 8.51 2.50
CA ASP A 257 -11.26 8.15 3.74
C ASP A 257 -11.10 6.65 3.98
N ALA A 258 -10.55 6.25 5.13
CA ALA A 258 -10.33 4.84 5.46
C ALA A 258 -11.41 4.30 6.40
N GLY A 259 -11.83 3.07 6.15
CA GLY A 259 -12.82 2.36 6.94
C GLY A 259 -12.30 1.70 8.20
N PHE A 260 -11.12 2.03 8.74
CA PHE A 260 -10.52 1.33 9.89
C PHE A 260 -11.52 1.19 11.08
N ASP A 261 -11.52 0.02 11.71
CA ASP A 261 -12.40 -0.40 12.80
C ASP A 261 -11.69 -1.47 13.65
N SER A 262 -10.93 -1.02 14.65
CA SER A 262 -10.09 -1.87 15.52
C SER A 262 -10.82 -3.02 16.23
N SER A 263 -12.15 -3.10 16.14
CA SER A 263 -12.94 -4.23 16.64
C SER A 263 -13.00 -5.43 15.68
N VAL A 264 -12.55 -5.30 14.43
CA VAL A 264 -12.54 -6.37 13.42
C VAL A 264 -11.29 -7.24 13.59
N THR A 265 -11.26 -8.02 14.66
CA THR A 265 -10.06 -8.73 15.13
C THR A 265 -10.03 -10.21 14.76
N GLU A 266 -11.08 -10.68 14.09
CA GLU A 266 -11.29 -12.09 13.69
C GLU A 266 -11.91 -12.15 12.29
N ALA A 267 -11.72 -13.27 11.58
CA ALA A 267 -12.12 -13.39 10.17
C ALA A 267 -13.64 -13.29 9.98
N GLU A 268 -14.41 -13.88 10.88
CA GLU A 268 -15.88 -13.85 10.92
C GLU A 268 -16.46 -12.44 11.08
N LEU A 269 -15.67 -11.49 11.60
CA LEU A 269 -16.10 -10.10 11.79
C LEU A 269 -15.92 -9.26 10.52
N VAL A 270 -15.14 -9.72 9.55
CA VAL A 270 -14.81 -8.96 8.34
C VAL A 270 -16.03 -8.75 7.46
N GLN A 271 -16.83 -9.79 7.20
CA GLN A 271 -18.04 -9.63 6.36
C GLN A 271 -19.08 -8.70 6.99
N PRO A 272 -19.51 -8.87 8.26
CA PRO A 272 -20.42 -7.93 8.91
C PRO A 272 -19.90 -6.49 8.92
N TYR A 273 -18.59 -6.31 9.10
CA TYR A 273 -17.93 -5.02 8.97
C TYR A 273 -18.10 -4.43 7.56
N LEU A 274 -17.78 -5.20 6.50
CA LEU A 274 -17.94 -4.74 5.11
C LEU A 274 -19.40 -4.38 4.80
N GLU A 275 -20.35 -5.17 5.29
CA GLU A 275 -21.79 -4.93 5.10
C GLU A 275 -22.23 -3.60 5.74
N LYS A 276 -21.74 -3.32 6.95
CA LYS A 276 -21.95 -2.04 7.63
C LYS A 276 -21.34 -0.86 6.87
N ARG A 277 -20.22 -1.05 6.17
CA ARG A 277 -19.48 0.01 5.45
C ARG A 277 -20.01 0.30 4.04
N LYS A 278 -20.74 -0.63 3.41
CA LYS A 278 -21.31 -0.45 2.05
C LYS A 278 -22.00 0.91 1.85
N GLY A 279 -22.86 1.32 2.79
CA GLY A 279 -23.60 2.59 2.68
C GLY A 279 -22.75 3.84 2.88
N GLN A 280 -21.63 3.72 3.60
CA GLN A 280 -20.74 4.85 3.88
C GLN A 280 -19.96 5.22 2.63
N ALA A 281 -19.37 4.25 1.94
CA ALA A 281 -18.57 4.47 0.73
C ALA A 281 -19.32 5.32 -0.31
N ALA A 282 -20.57 4.95 -0.63
CA ALA A 282 -21.41 5.68 -1.57
C ALA A 282 -21.77 7.12 -1.13
N SER A 283 -21.77 7.39 0.17
CA SER A 283 -22.06 8.72 0.73
C SER A 283 -20.83 9.63 0.81
N MET A 284 -19.63 9.07 0.66
CA MET A 284 -18.40 9.84 0.81
C MET A 284 -18.18 10.79 -0.37
N GLY A 285 -17.71 11.98 -0.04
CA GLY A 285 -17.25 12.99 -1.00
C GLY A 285 -15.90 12.66 -1.65
N ARG A 286 -15.22 11.59 -1.20
CA ARG A 286 -13.82 11.29 -1.49
C ARG A 286 -13.63 9.81 -1.85
N PRO A 287 -12.49 9.43 -2.45
CA PRO A 287 -11.99 8.06 -2.44
C PRO A 287 -12.21 7.38 -1.09
N TYR A 288 -12.85 6.21 -1.11
CA TYR A 288 -13.09 5.44 0.10
C TYR A 288 -12.35 4.11 0.05
N GLN A 289 -11.55 3.85 1.08
CA GLN A 289 -10.83 2.62 1.31
C GLN A 289 -11.55 1.76 2.34
N THR A 290 -11.74 0.48 2.03
CA THR A 290 -12.28 -0.51 2.97
C THR A 290 -11.30 -1.66 3.15
N GLN A 291 -11.16 -2.13 4.37
CA GLN A 291 -10.21 -3.18 4.74
C GLN A 291 -10.88 -4.54 4.80
N ALA A 292 -10.70 -5.36 3.77
CA ALA A 292 -11.18 -6.75 3.74
C ALA A 292 -10.14 -7.70 4.36
N LEU A 293 -9.68 -7.35 5.57
CA LEU A 293 -8.65 -8.03 6.33
C LEU A 293 -8.96 -7.97 7.83
N ILE A 294 -8.33 -8.84 8.62
CA ILE A 294 -8.36 -8.72 10.07
C ILE A 294 -7.50 -7.52 10.46
N GLN A 295 -8.04 -6.63 11.28
CA GLN A 295 -7.34 -5.43 11.69
C GLN A 295 -6.39 -5.71 12.86
N GLN A 296 -5.17 -5.21 12.75
CA GLN A 296 -4.12 -5.46 13.73
C GLN A 296 -4.45 -4.74 15.04
N ASN A 297 -4.90 -5.51 16.04
CA ASN A 297 -5.04 -5.07 17.44
C ASN A 297 -3.99 -5.69 18.38
N SER A 298 -3.06 -6.45 17.82
CA SER A 298 -2.03 -7.19 18.54
C SER A 298 -0.65 -6.99 17.89
N ILE A 299 0.39 -7.55 18.49
CA ILE A 299 1.74 -7.48 17.93
C ILE A 299 1.81 -8.18 16.56
N ALA A 300 1.04 -9.25 16.35
CA ALA A 300 1.09 -10.01 15.11
C ALA A 300 0.20 -9.41 14.01
N VAL A 301 0.71 -9.35 12.77
CA VAL A 301 -0.11 -9.04 11.60
C VAL A 301 -0.91 -10.29 11.24
N PRO A 302 -2.25 -10.25 11.29
CA PRO A 302 -3.07 -11.39 10.98
C PRO A 302 -3.16 -11.59 9.48
N VAL A 303 -2.48 -12.64 9.01
CA VAL A 303 -2.36 -12.96 7.58
C VAL A 303 -3.04 -14.30 7.30
N LEU A 304 -4.24 -14.26 6.69
CA LEU A 304 -5.09 -15.44 6.48
C LEU A 304 -5.53 -15.61 5.02
N ALA A 305 -4.99 -16.64 4.34
CA ALA A 305 -5.23 -16.86 2.90
C ALA A 305 -6.70 -17.20 2.61
N HIS A 306 -7.33 -17.97 3.50
CA HIS A 306 -8.74 -18.31 3.37
C HIS A 306 -9.67 -17.08 3.46
N LEU A 307 -9.24 -15.98 4.11
CA LEU A 307 -10.06 -14.77 4.12
C LEU A 307 -10.17 -14.17 2.71
N ASN A 308 -9.11 -14.17 1.91
CA ASN A 308 -9.19 -13.68 0.53
C ASN A 308 -10.06 -14.58 -0.36
N GLU A 309 -10.10 -15.88 -0.11
CA GLU A 309 -11.07 -16.79 -0.76
C GLU A 309 -12.51 -16.39 -0.45
N GLN A 310 -12.80 -16.07 0.82
CA GLN A 310 -14.11 -15.60 1.24
C GLN A 310 -14.45 -14.24 0.59
N VAL A 311 -13.50 -13.31 0.56
CA VAL A 311 -13.66 -12.00 -0.13
C VAL A 311 -13.91 -12.16 -1.63
N SER A 312 -13.21 -13.09 -2.29
CA SER A 312 -13.48 -13.46 -3.68
C SER A 312 -14.89 -14.01 -3.84
N THR A 313 -15.35 -14.86 -2.92
CA THR A 313 -16.71 -15.40 -2.95
C THR A 313 -17.76 -14.30 -2.75
N TRP A 314 -17.55 -13.39 -1.79
CA TRP A 314 -18.46 -12.28 -1.51
C TRP A 314 -18.55 -11.30 -2.70
N SER A 315 -17.44 -11.00 -3.36
CA SER A 315 -17.41 -10.14 -4.54
C SER A 315 -18.20 -10.73 -5.72
N GLN A 316 -18.19 -12.06 -5.90
CA GLN A 316 -19.01 -12.75 -6.90
C GLN A 316 -20.50 -12.79 -6.54
N GLN A 317 -20.81 -13.05 -5.27
CA GLN A 317 -22.20 -13.14 -4.80
C GLN A 317 -22.91 -11.78 -4.83
N TYR A 318 -22.16 -10.69 -4.66
CA TYR A 318 -22.69 -9.34 -4.50
C TYR A 318 -22.04 -8.33 -5.47
N PRO A 319 -22.18 -8.51 -6.80
CA PRO A 319 -21.47 -7.70 -7.80
C PRO A 319 -21.87 -6.21 -7.79
N GLN A 320 -23.08 -5.89 -7.31
CA GLN A 320 -23.56 -4.52 -7.09
C GLN A 320 -23.70 -4.20 -5.58
N GLY A 321 -23.10 -5.03 -4.73
CA GLY A 321 -23.40 -5.09 -3.31
C GLY A 321 -22.27 -4.61 -2.42
N LEU A 322 -21.57 -5.54 -1.77
CA LEU A 322 -20.71 -5.29 -0.61
C LEU A 322 -19.63 -4.20 -0.84
N PHE A 323 -19.20 -4.04 -2.09
CA PHE A 323 -18.14 -3.12 -2.49
C PHE A 323 -18.64 -1.92 -3.30
N GLN A 324 -19.96 -1.68 -3.34
CA GLN A 324 -20.51 -0.56 -4.07
C GLN A 324 -19.99 0.78 -3.52
N GLY A 325 -19.37 1.59 -4.38
CA GLY A 325 -18.78 2.87 -4.03
C GLY A 325 -17.41 2.77 -3.33
N VAL A 326 -16.90 1.57 -3.10
CA VAL A 326 -15.53 1.37 -2.59
C VAL A 326 -14.54 1.68 -3.72
N ASN A 327 -13.61 2.60 -3.46
CA ASN A 327 -12.53 2.91 -4.38
C ASN A 327 -11.38 1.92 -4.20
N PHE A 328 -10.96 1.71 -2.95
CA PHE A 328 -9.84 0.82 -2.64
C PHE A 328 -10.31 -0.33 -1.74
N LEU A 329 -10.34 -1.54 -2.30
CA LEU A 329 -10.57 -2.76 -1.54
C LEU A 329 -9.22 -3.31 -1.07
N GLU A 330 -8.89 -3.07 0.18
CA GLU A 330 -7.59 -3.41 0.74
C GLU A 330 -7.55 -4.84 1.31
N VAL A 331 -6.53 -5.62 0.95
CA VAL A 331 -6.33 -7.01 1.41
C VAL A 331 -4.87 -7.26 1.85
N ASN A 332 -4.70 -8.22 2.78
CA ASN A 332 -3.41 -8.87 3.03
C ASN A 332 -3.18 -9.98 1.98
N MET A 333 -1.93 -10.32 1.67
CA MET A 333 -1.57 -11.37 0.71
C MET A 333 -2.24 -11.30 -0.66
N ALA A 334 -1.76 -10.41 -1.53
CA ALA A 334 -2.11 -10.40 -2.95
C ALA A 334 -2.01 -11.78 -3.62
N CYS A 335 -1.07 -12.61 -3.14
CA CYS A 335 -0.85 -13.97 -3.62
C CYS A 335 -1.99 -14.96 -3.41
N SER A 336 -2.95 -14.65 -2.53
CA SER A 336 -4.11 -15.49 -2.31
C SER A 336 -5.33 -14.84 -2.93
N TYR A 337 -5.87 -15.43 -4.00
CA TYR A 337 -7.07 -14.98 -4.70
C TYR A 337 -7.04 -13.53 -5.24
N GLY A 338 -5.90 -12.83 -5.24
CA GLY A 338 -5.81 -11.43 -5.69
C GLY A 338 -6.35 -11.22 -7.10
N THR A 339 -5.96 -12.09 -8.05
CA THR A 339 -6.44 -12.00 -9.44
C THR A 339 -7.95 -12.17 -9.51
N SER A 340 -8.51 -13.16 -8.83
CA SER A 340 -9.96 -13.39 -8.77
C SER A 340 -10.71 -12.23 -8.14
N ILE A 341 -10.24 -11.69 -7.01
CA ILE A 341 -10.87 -10.53 -6.36
C ILE A 341 -10.86 -9.33 -7.31
N SER A 342 -9.72 -9.04 -7.94
CA SER A 342 -9.54 -7.93 -8.88
C SER A 342 -10.53 -8.01 -10.06
N GLU A 343 -10.69 -9.20 -10.64
CA GLU A 343 -11.65 -9.45 -11.71
C GLU A 343 -13.11 -9.31 -11.23
N ASN A 344 -13.42 -9.83 -10.04
CA ASN A 344 -14.79 -9.74 -9.49
C ASN A 344 -15.21 -8.29 -9.21
N ILE A 345 -14.26 -7.40 -8.93
CA ILE A 345 -14.52 -5.96 -8.78
C ILE A 345 -14.39 -5.18 -10.09
N GLY A 346 -14.16 -5.85 -11.23
CA GLY A 346 -14.26 -5.26 -12.57
C GLY A 346 -12.94 -4.91 -13.24
N ALA A 347 -11.78 -5.24 -12.65
CA ALA A 347 -10.50 -5.10 -13.33
C ALA A 347 -10.31 -6.19 -14.41
N LYS A 348 -9.45 -5.93 -15.38
CA LYS A 348 -8.97 -6.94 -16.33
C LYS A 348 -7.62 -7.45 -15.82
N VAL A 349 -7.44 -8.76 -15.77
CA VAL A 349 -6.14 -9.39 -15.47
C VAL A 349 -5.79 -10.27 -16.66
N SER A 350 -4.63 -10.04 -17.27
CA SER A 350 -4.22 -10.82 -18.44
C SER A 350 -3.89 -12.27 -18.04
N ASP A 351 -3.99 -13.20 -19.00
CA ASP A 351 -3.59 -14.59 -18.75
C ASP A 351 -2.11 -14.69 -18.39
N ASP A 352 -1.26 -13.85 -18.99
CA ASP A 352 0.18 -13.80 -18.70
C ASP A 352 0.43 -13.37 -17.24
N ASP A 353 -0.23 -12.30 -16.79
CA ASP A 353 -0.12 -11.82 -15.39
C ASP A 353 -0.65 -12.86 -14.41
N ARG A 354 -1.75 -13.55 -14.74
CA ARG A 354 -2.26 -14.65 -13.91
C ARG A 354 -1.23 -15.76 -13.74
N GLN A 355 -0.52 -16.14 -14.80
CA GLN A 355 0.52 -17.16 -14.73
C GLN A 355 1.75 -16.68 -13.96
N LYS A 356 2.18 -15.44 -14.19
CA LYS A 356 3.26 -14.80 -13.41
C LYS A 356 2.92 -14.76 -11.93
N CYS A 357 1.72 -14.28 -11.57
CA CYS A 357 1.23 -14.27 -10.19
C CYS A 357 1.30 -15.68 -9.57
N LYS A 358 0.74 -16.70 -10.23
CA LYS A 358 0.82 -18.09 -9.73
C LYS A 358 2.27 -18.52 -9.47
N GLN A 359 3.18 -18.21 -10.38
CA GLN A 359 4.60 -18.57 -10.25
C GLN A 359 5.29 -17.79 -9.13
N HIS A 360 5.08 -16.48 -9.03
CA HIS A 360 5.64 -15.65 -7.97
C HIS A 360 5.16 -16.08 -6.60
N CYS A 361 3.86 -16.41 -6.49
CA CYS A 361 3.27 -16.86 -5.24
C CYS A 361 3.71 -18.25 -4.84
N LYS A 362 3.92 -19.16 -5.80
CA LYS A 362 4.58 -20.44 -5.54
C LYS A 362 5.99 -20.26 -4.97
N VAL A 363 6.80 -19.38 -5.57
CA VAL A 363 8.17 -19.11 -5.10
C VAL A 363 8.15 -18.48 -3.71
N ALA A 364 7.31 -17.46 -3.48
CA ALA A 364 7.16 -16.82 -2.18
C ALA A 364 6.75 -17.84 -1.11
N TRP A 365 5.80 -18.71 -1.44
CA TRP A 365 5.35 -19.78 -0.56
C TRP A 365 6.45 -20.78 -0.20
N GLU A 366 7.23 -21.24 -1.19
CA GLU A 366 8.37 -22.12 -0.96
C GLU A 366 9.44 -21.46 -0.08
N LYS A 367 9.68 -20.16 -0.30
CA LYS A 367 10.71 -19.37 0.39
C LYS A 367 10.34 -19.09 1.85
N HIS A 368 9.11 -18.64 2.12
CA HIS A 368 8.64 -18.32 3.49
C HIS A 368 8.27 -19.56 4.31
N GLY A 369 8.56 -20.75 3.77
CA GLY A 369 8.22 -22.02 4.36
C GLY A 369 6.74 -22.31 4.14
N ALA A 370 6.48 -23.37 3.39
CA ALA A 370 5.14 -23.92 3.12
C ALA A 370 4.41 -24.45 4.37
N CYS A 371 4.71 -23.96 5.59
CA CYS A 371 4.19 -24.41 6.90
C CYS A 371 4.74 -23.58 8.09
N ARG A 372 4.27 -22.34 8.33
CA ARG A 372 4.32 -21.76 9.71
C ARG A 372 2.95 -21.42 10.31
N SER A 373 1.86 -21.50 9.55
CA SER A 373 0.49 -21.29 10.06
C SER A 373 -0.44 -22.44 9.67
N THR A 374 -1.41 -22.75 10.53
CA THR A 374 -2.46 -23.78 10.32
C THR A 374 -3.33 -23.51 9.08
N ALA A 375 -3.40 -22.26 8.60
CA ALA A 375 -4.07 -21.86 7.36
C ALA A 375 -3.51 -22.57 6.11
N CYS A 376 -2.29 -23.10 6.19
CA CYS A 376 -1.56 -23.74 5.11
C CYS A 376 -2.04 -25.16 4.76
N ILE A 377 -2.56 -25.93 5.72
CA ILE A 377 -3.02 -27.32 5.47
C ILE A 377 -4.23 -27.31 4.53
N LEU A 378 -5.09 -26.31 4.69
CA LEU A 378 -6.28 -26.12 3.86
C LEU A 378 -5.91 -25.64 2.45
N TRP A 379 -4.92 -24.74 2.30
CA TRP A 379 -4.51 -24.26 0.98
C TRP A 379 -3.82 -25.33 0.11
N LYS A 380 -3.03 -26.25 0.71
CA LYS A 380 -2.55 -27.43 -0.03
C LYS A 380 -3.70 -28.27 -0.57
N MET A 381 -4.81 -28.37 0.17
CA MET A 381 -6.01 -29.05 -0.33
C MET A 381 -6.71 -28.22 -1.41
N SER A 382 -6.87 -26.90 -1.26
CA SER A 382 -7.49 -26.08 -2.31
C SER A 382 -6.64 -26.01 -3.58
N ILE A 383 -5.31 -25.93 -3.52
CA ILE A 383 -4.44 -26.09 -4.69
C ILE A 383 -4.60 -27.48 -5.30
N LEU A 384 -4.53 -28.55 -4.52
CA LEU A 384 -4.68 -29.89 -5.10
C LEU A 384 -6.08 -30.10 -5.73
N VAL A 385 -7.11 -29.44 -5.21
CA VAL A 385 -8.47 -29.43 -5.79
C VAL A 385 -8.54 -28.54 -7.04
N TRP A 386 -7.98 -27.34 -7.00
CA TRP A 386 -8.00 -26.39 -8.12
C TRP A 386 -7.16 -26.88 -9.31
N TYR A 387 -5.96 -27.39 -9.04
CA TYR A 387 -5.07 -27.99 -10.04
C TYR A 387 -5.51 -29.41 -10.46
N GLY A 388 -6.16 -30.17 -9.57
CA GLY A 388 -6.65 -31.52 -9.90
C GLY A 388 -7.90 -31.54 -10.77
N MET A 389 -8.76 -30.53 -10.69
CA MET A 389 -10.00 -30.48 -11.46
C MET A 389 -9.81 -30.00 -12.91
N GLU A 390 -8.86 -29.11 -13.19
CA GLU A 390 -8.55 -28.68 -14.57
C GLU A 390 -7.92 -29.82 -15.40
N ASP A 391 -7.02 -30.61 -14.81
CA ASP A 391 -6.42 -31.76 -15.49
C ASP A 391 -7.42 -32.92 -15.67
N LEU A 392 -8.30 -33.19 -14.70
CA LEU A 392 -9.32 -34.24 -14.84
C LEU A 392 -10.38 -33.91 -15.89
N ALA A 393 -10.74 -32.63 -16.07
CA ALA A 393 -11.63 -32.20 -17.15
C ALA A 393 -11.00 -32.39 -18.54
N PHE A 394 -9.69 -32.17 -18.67
CA PHE A 394 -8.96 -32.37 -19.92
C PHE A 394 -8.85 -33.86 -20.29
N TRP A 395 -8.65 -34.75 -19.32
CA TRP A 395 -8.64 -36.20 -19.54
C TRP A 395 -10.03 -36.81 -19.76
N SER A 396 -11.07 -36.23 -19.15
CA SER A 396 -12.46 -36.64 -19.39
C SER A 396 -12.93 -36.33 -20.82
N MET A 397 -12.54 -35.19 -21.39
CA MET A 397 -12.89 -34.87 -22.79
C MET A 397 -12.02 -35.58 -23.82
N ALA A 398 -10.74 -35.82 -23.52
CA ALA A 398 -9.86 -36.60 -24.40
C ALA A 398 -10.22 -38.10 -24.46
N GLY A 399 -10.84 -38.64 -23.41
CA GLY A 399 -11.35 -40.01 -23.37
C GLY A 399 -12.68 -40.22 -24.13
N ILE A 400 -13.53 -39.19 -24.20
CA ILE A 400 -14.83 -39.27 -24.89
C ILE A 400 -14.69 -39.11 -26.42
N LEU A 401 -13.66 -38.42 -26.91
CA LEU A 401 -13.41 -38.24 -28.35
C LEU A 401 -12.61 -39.36 -29.03
N ARG A 402 -12.20 -40.41 -28.30
CA ARG A 402 -11.50 -41.57 -28.88
C ARG A 402 -12.38 -42.78 -29.18
N HIS A 403 -13.68 -42.73 -28.89
CA HIS A 403 -14.64 -43.82 -29.15
C HIS A 403 -15.86 -43.34 -29.93
N ALA A 404 -15.63 -42.62 -31.03
CA ALA A 404 -16.64 -42.40 -32.04
C ALA A 404 -15.99 -42.34 -33.44
N PRO A 405 -16.34 -43.25 -34.36
CA PRO A 405 -16.52 -44.70 -34.23
C PRO A 405 -15.21 -45.49 -34.39
#